data_AF-A0A7W1AFJ8-F1
#
_entry.id   AF-A0A7W1AFJ8-F1
#
_cell.length_a   1.000
_cell.length_b   1.000
_cell.length_c   1.000
_cell.angle_alpha   90.00
_cell.angle_beta   90.00
_cell.angle_gamma   90.00
#
_symmetry.space_group_name_H-M   'P 1'
#
loop_
_entity.id
_entity.type
_entity.pdbx_description
1 polymer ?
#
loop_
_entity_poly.entity_id
_entity_poly.type
_entity_poly.pdbx_seq_one_letter_code
_entity_poly.pdbx_strand_id
1 'polypeptide(L)'
;MLEREFFHLNGRTWFVRVRESVRRDETYTHITLELVGDRETRVVTCLREEWHTPEPDFASLLARSVAAGASRHARQRPRSLPE
;
A
#
# COMPACT_ATOMS: atom_id res chain seq x y z
N MET A 1 7.66 10.30 15.20
CA MET A 1 8.76 9.48 14.66
C MET A 1 8.14 8.54 13.65
N LEU A 2 8.56 8.59 12.38
CA LEU A 2 8.09 7.62 11.37
C LEU A 2 9.00 6.41 11.48
N GLU A 3 8.62 5.45 12.30
CA GLU A 3 9.29 4.16 12.39
C GLU A 3 9.25 3.50 11.01
N ARG A 4 10.44 3.32 10.44
CA ARG A 4 10.62 2.61 9.17
C ARG A 4 10.67 1.14 9.54
N GLU A 5 9.53 0.48 9.49
CA GLU A 5 9.46 -0.97 9.70
C GLU A 5 9.80 -1.71 8.40
N PHE A 6 10.51 -2.82 8.52
CA PHE A 6 10.78 -3.72 7.41
C PHE A 6 10.56 -5.16 7.85
N PHE A 7 10.09 -5.99 6.93
CA PHE A 7 9.85 -7.41 7.19
C PHE A 7 10.35 -8.27 6.03
N HIS A 8 10.60 -9.54 6.31
CA HIS A 8 11.01 -10.51 5.31
C HIS A 8 9.85 -11.46 5.02
N LEU A 9 9.41 -11.53 3.77
CA LEU A 9 8.35 -12.46 3.34
C LEU A 9 8.69 -13.05 1.97
N ASN A 10 8.49 -14.36 1.81
CA ASN A 10 8.79 -15.10 0.56
C ASN A 10 10.23 -14.91 0.06
N GLY A 11 11.20 -14.83 0.99
CA GLY A 11 12.61 -14.58 0.67
C GLY A 11 12.92 -13.17 0.16
N ARG A 12 11.98 -12.21 0.33
CA ARG A 12 12.15 -10.81 -0.07
C ARG A 12 12.04 -9.90 1.13
N THR A 13 12.85 -8.84 1.14
CA THR A 13 12.74 -7.75 2.11
C THR A 13 11.74 -6.72 1.61
N TRP A 14 10.80 -6.37 2.48
CA TRP A 14 9.79 -5.35 2.24
C TRP A 14 9.97 -4.22 3.24
N PHE A 15 10.03 -3.00 2.73
CA PHE A 15 10.07 -1.79 3.54
C PHE A 15 8.68 -1.19 3.63
N VAL A 16 8.22 -0.91 4.83
CA VAL A 16 6.90 -0.31 5.07
C VAL A 16 7.07 1.18 5.31
N ARG A 17 6.34 1.98 4.54
CA ARG A 17 6.34 3.43 4.66
C ARG A 17 4.90 3.92 4.78
N VAL A 18 4.61 4.61 5.87
CA VAL A 18 3.34 5.31 6.03
C VAL A 18 3.29 6.48 5.05
N ARG A 19 2.28 6.55 4.18
CA ARG A 19 1.99 7.77 3.40
C ARG A 19 1.04 8.65 4.19
N GLU A 20 1.56 9.74 4.76
CA GLU A 20 0.77 10.78 5.45
C GLU A 20 -0.08 11.65 4.49
N SER A 21 -0.35 11.20 3.27
CA SER A 21 -1.21 11.90 2.31
C SER A 21 -2.63 11.37 2.37
N VAL A 22 -3.34 11.68 3.44
CA VAL A 22 -4.80 11.59 3.44
C VAL A 22 -5.34 12.91 3.94
N ARG A 23 -6.29 13.48 3.20
CA ARG A 23 -7.04 14.68 3.57
C ARG A 23 -7.44 14.57 5.05
N ARG A 24 -7.33 15.69 5.80
CA ARG A 24 -7.49 15.80 7.26
C ARG A 24 -8.69 15.04 7.87
N ASP A 25 -9.72 14.74 7.08
CA ASP A 25 -10.94 14.07 7.51
C ASP A 25 -10.85 12.53 7.57
N GLU A 26 -10.04 11.87 6.73
CA GLU A 26 -9.95 10.39 6.69
C GLU A 26 -8.79 9.83 7.52
N THR A 27 -7.89 10.70 8.00
CA THR A 27 -6.65 10.35 8.70
C THR A 27 -6.86 9.78 10.11
N TYR A 28 -8.09 9.85 10.63
CA TYR A 28 -8.40 9.36 11.97
C TYR A 28 -8.65 7.85 12.03
N THR A 29 -9.10 7.25 10.94
CA THR A 29 -9.53 5.84 10.94
C THR A 29 -8.66 4.95 10.05
N HIS A 30 -8.22 5.46 8.90
CA HIS A 30 -7.48 4.68 7.91
C HIS A 30 -6.09 5.26 7.65
N ILE A 31 -5.13 4.36 7.43
CA ILE A 31 -3.75 4.67 7.08
C ILE A 31 -3.40 3.96 5.78
N THR A 32 -2.66 4.64 4.91
CA THR A 32 -2.14 4.04 3.68
C THR A 32 -0.67 3.73 3.87
N LEU A 33 -0.32 2.45 3.71
CA LEU A 33 1.03 1.93 3.79
C LEU A 33 1.55 1.63 2.39
N GLU A 34 2.77 2.05 2.13
CA GLU A 34 3.53 1.74 0.94
C GLU A 34 4.58 0.68 1.29
N LEU A 35 4.44 -0.49 0.68
CA LEU A 35 5.29 -1.67 0.84
C LEU A 35 6.28 -1.70 -0.34
N VAL A 36 7.52 -1.29 -0.10
CA VAL A 36 8.57 -1.20 -1.11
C VAL A 36 9.44 -2.44 -1.04
N GLY A 37 9.39 -3.28 -2.08
CA GLY A 37 10.35 -4.36 -2.31
C GLY A 37 11.40 -3.96 -3.35
N ASP A 38 12.37 -4.84 -3.57
CA ASP A 38 13.49 -4.63 -4.51
C ASP A 38 13.04 -4.36 -5.96
N ARG A 39 11.96 -5.03 -6.41
CA ARG A 39 11.47 -4.99 -7.79
C ARG A 39 10.05 -4.48 -7.96
N GLU A 40 9.33 -4.27 -6.86
CA GLU A 40 7.94 -3.85 -6.90
C GLU A 40 7.58 -3.03 -5.67
N THR A 41 6.71 -2.05 -5.88
CA THR A 41 6.07 -1.32 -4.79
C THR A 41 4.61 -1.71 -4.74
N ARG A 42 4.11 -2.01 -3.55
CA ARG A 42 2.70 -2.25 -3.29
C ARG A 42 2.14 -1.23 -2.31
N VAL A 43 0.84 -1.02 -2.36
CA VAL A 43 0.14 -0.07 -1.50
C VAL A 43 -1.05 -0.79 -0.88
N VAL A 44 -1.25 -0.61 0.42
CA VAL A 44 -2.40 -1.12 1.15
C VAL A 44 -2.98 -0.02 2.02
N THR A 45 -4.30 0.01 2.12
CA THR A 45 -5.01 0.85 3.08
C THR A 45 -5.58 -0.06 4.16
N CYS A 46 -5.23 0.20 5.41
CA CYS A 46 -5.71 -0.54 6.57
C CYS A 46 -6.19 0.42 7.66
N LEU A 47 -6.78 -0.11 8.72
CA LEU A 47 -7.14 0.69 9.88
C LEU A 47 -5.87 1.15 10.60
N ARG A 48 -5.94 2.33 11.19
CA ARG A 48 -4.85 2.87 12.00
C ARG A 48 -4.55 1.97 13.20
N GLU A 49 -5.56 1.39 13.82
CA GLU A 49 -5.41 0.48 14.97
C GLU A 49 -4.68 -0.82 14.58
N GLU A 50 -4.95 -1.35 13.37
CA GLU A 50 -4.20 -2.51 12.83
C GLU A 50 -2.71 -2.20 12.69
N TRP A 51 -2.36 -0.96 12.29
CA TRP A 51 -0.97 -0.51 12.19
C TRP A 51 -0.31 -0.26 13.55
N HIS A 52 -1.05 0.32 14.51
CA HIS A 52 -0.52 0.59 15.85
C HIS A 52 -0.46 -0.65 16.76
N THR A 53 -0.88 -1.81 16.27
CA THR A 53 -0.74 -3.09 16.99
C THR A 53 0.74 -3.47 17.03
N PRO A 54 1.28 -3.93 18.18
CA PRO A 54 2.71 -4.24 18.34
C PRO A 54 3.23 -5.36 17.42
N GLU A 55 2.33 -6.21 16.91
CA GLU A 55 2.63 -7.23 15.91
C GLU A 55 1.61 -7.14 14.76
N PRO A 56 1.78 -6.22 13.80
CA PRO A 56 0.90 -6.13 12.65
C PRO A 56 1.06 -7.37 11.77
N ASP A 57 -0.04 -7.93 11.27
CA ASP A 57 0.02 -9.02 10.30
C ASP A 57 0.40 -8.49 8.91
N PHE A 58 1.72 -8.30 8.71
CA PHE A 58 2.30 -7.84 7.46
C PHE A 58 2.01 -8.78 6.28
N ALA A 59 1.83 -10.08 6.52
CA ALA A 59 1.53 -11.04 5.47
C ALA A 59 0.11 -10.81 4.93
N SER A 60 -0.85 -10.63 5.82
CA SER A 60 -2.23 -10.27 5.48
C SER A 60 -2.33 -8.90 4.82
N LEU A 61 -1.57 -7.91 5.32
CA LEU A 61 -1.49 -6.58 4.70
C LEU A 61 -0.91 -6.65 3.28
N LEU A 62 0.15 -7.43 3.06
CA LEU A 62 0.74 -7.61 1.73
C LEU A 62 -0.21 -8.39 0.79
N ALA A 63 -0.93 -9.38 1.28
CA ALA A 63 -1.92 -10.12 0.49
C ALA A 63 -3.06 -9.23 -0.02
N ARG A 64 -3.47 -8.24 0.78
CA ARG A 64 -4.48 -7.23 0.44
C ARG A 64 -3.92 -6.04 -0.36
N SER A 65 -2.60 -5.91 -0.43
CA SER A 65 -1.93 -4.80 -1.10
C SER A 65 -2.03 -4.90 -2.63
N VAL A 66 -2.15 -3.75 -3.29
CA VAL A 66 -2.17 -3.63 -4.74
C VAL A 66 -0.82 -3.11 -5.24
N ALA A 67 -0.36 -3.56 -6.41
CA ALA A 67 0.83 -3.00 -7.02
C ALA A 67 0.63 -1.49 -7.28
N ALA A 68 1.58 -0.65 -6.87
CA ALA A 68 1.50 0.81 -7.01
C ALA A 68 1.30 1.26 -8.47
N GLY A 69 1.68 0.42 -9.44
CA GLY A 69 1.45 0.61 -10.87
C GLY A 69 0.06 0.20 -11.37
N ALA A 70 -0.70 -0.61 -10.63
CA ALA A 70 -2.03 -1.08 -11.06
C ALA A 70 -3.08 0.05 -11.07
N SER A 71 -2.91 1.09 -10.24
CA SER A 71 -3.81 2.25 -10.23
C SER A 71 -3.65 3.19 -11.44
N ARG A 72 -2.67 2.98 -12.34
CA ARG A 72 -2.54 3.77 -13.59
C ARG A 72 -3.31 3.19 -14.78
N HIS A 73 -3.99 2.05 -14.64
CA HIS A 73 -4.80 1.47 -15.74
C HIS A 73 -6.32 1.57 -15.55
N ALA A 74 -6.82 2.40 -14.63
CA ALA A 74 -8.25 2.76 -14.60
C ALA A 74 -8.66 3.82 -15.66
N ARG A 75 -7.78 4.16 -16.61
CA ARG A 75 -8.10 4.98 -17.79
C ARG A 75 -7.32 4.55 -19.02
N GLN A 76 -7.66 3.42 -19.64
CA GLN A 76 -7.42 3.25 -21.08
C GLN A 76 -8.66 2.70 -21.80
N ARG A 77 -9.41 3.65 -22.37
CA ARG A 77 -10.34 3.64 -23.53
C ARG A 77 -11.19 2.38 -23.83
N PRO A 78 -12.49 2.56 -24.15
CA PRO A 78 -13.07 1.87 -25.30
C PRO A 78 -12.77 2.66 -26.58
N ARG A 79 -11.93 2.06 -27.41
CA ARG A 79 -12.07 1.88 -28.87
C ARG A 79 -12.41 3.12 -29.71
N SER A 80 -11.41 3.58 -30.48
CA SER A 80 -11.64 4.33 -31.72
C SER A 80 -12.57 3.50 -32.63
N LEU A 81 -13.69 4.07 -33.11
CA LEU A 81 -14.39 3.57 -34.30
C LEU A 81 -13.66 4.08 -35.56
N PRO A 82 -13.54 3.26 -36.62
CA PRO A 82 -13.15 3.75 -37.94
C PRO A 82 -14.34 4.36 -38.69
N GLU A 83 -14.01 5.39 -39.48
CA GLU A 83 -14.72 6.07 -40.60
C GLU A 83 -16.22 6.41 -40.48
#